data_AF-A0A2H6FBR4-F1
#
_entry.id   AF-A0A2H6FBR4-F1
#
_cell.length_a   1.000
_cell.length_b   1.000
_cell.length_c   1.000
_cell.angle_alpha   90.00
_cell.angle_beta   90.00
_cell.angle_gamma   90.00
#
_symmetry.space_group_name_H-M   'P 1'
#
loop_
_entity.id
_entity.type
_entity.pdbx_description
1 polymer ?
#
loop_
_entity_poly.entity_id
_entity_poly.type
_entity_poly.pdbx_seq_one_letter_code
_entity_poly.pdbx_strand_id
1 'polypeptide(L)' 'MNKSNRSMSGRFAKTMRVPVAGALGVLITAKLKGTIPELAPLLNALKKHRFYIADEVFKKALILVHEK' A
#
# COMPACT_ATOMS: atom_id res chain seq x y z
N MET A 1 41.23 8.23 2.43
CA MET A 1 40.27 9.09 3.16
C MET A 1 39.03 9.24 2.27
N ASN A 2 37.91 8.51 2.47
CA ASN A 2 36.70 8.82 3.29
C ASN A 2 36.08 10.21 2.99
N LYS A 3 34.78 10.45 2.70
CA LYS A 3 33.49 9.85 3.14
C LYS A 3 32.28 10.33 2.29
N SER A 4 31.19 9.53 2.31
CA SER A 4 29.75 9.89 2.42
C SER A 4 28.83 10.09 1.19
N ASN A 5 27.90 9.14 1.15
CA ASN A 5 26.59 8.99 0.51
C ASN A 5 25.56 10.07 0.92
N ARG A 6 24.64 10.51 0.04
CA ARG A 6 23.20 10.79 0.38
C ARG A 6 22.32 11.11 -0.83
N SER A 7 21.39 10.19 -1.09
CA SER A 7 20.19 10.26 -1.92
C SER A 7 19.13 11.20 -1.35
N MET A 8 18.49 12.04 -2.18
CA MET A 8 17.15 12.58 -1.88
C MET A 8 16.45 13.17 -3.11
N SER A 9 16.27 12.38 -4.17
CA SER A 9 15.33 12.75 -5.24
C SER A 9 13.90 12.61 -4.71
N GLY A 10 13.11 13.68 -4.77
CA GLY A 10 11.74 13.83 -4.24
C GLY A 10 10.84 12.60 -4.41
N ARG A 11 10.90 11.72 -3.41
CA ARG A 11 10.52 10.30 -3.43
C ARG A 11 9.01 10.03 -3.36
N PHE A 12 8.16 11.04 -3.54
CA PHE A 12 6.73 10.93 -3.21
C PHE A 12 5.75 11.57 -4.22
N ALA A 13 6.20 12.13 -5.34
CA ALA A 13 5.37 13.11 -6.07
C ALA A 13 4.61 12.64 -7.33
N LYS A 14 4.77 11.43 -7.90
CA LYS A 14 4.14 11.13 -9.23
C LYS A 14 3.73 9.68 -9.48
N THR A 15 2.98 9.04 -8.58
CA THR A 15 2.38 7.75 -8.95
C THR A 15 0.96 7.62 -8.42
N MET A 16 0.02 7.74 -9.36
CA MET A 16 -1.40 7.37 -9.32
C MET A 16 -2.42 8.51 -9.12
N ARG A 17 -2.85 9.07 -10.27
CA ARG A 17 -4.16 9.70 -10.47
C ARG A 17 -5.30 8.65 -10.53
N VAL A 18 -5.27 7.67 -9.66
CA VAL A 18 -6.37 6.71 -9.48
C VAL A 18 -6.70 6.76 -8.00
N PRO A 19 -7.97 6.95 -7.59
CA PRO A 19 -8.32 7.02 -6.19
C PRO A 19 -8.08 5.66 -5.54
N VAL A 20 -6.87 5.47 -5.01
CA VAL A 20 -6.53 4.46 -4.01
C VAL A 20 -7.17 4.83 -2.64
N ALA A 21 -8.00 5.88 -2.62
CA ALA A 21 -8.37 6.66 -1.44
C ALA A 21 -9.61 6.17 -0.68
N GLY A 22 -10.39 5.22 -1.23
CA GLY A 22 -11.60 4.73 -0.57
C GLY A 22 -11.34 3.58 0.41
N ALA A 23 -11.86 2.39 0.08
CA ALA A 23 -11.74 1.21 0.93
C ALA A 23 -10.28 0.77 1.17
N LEU A 24 -9.40 0.86 0.16
CA LEU A 24 -8.00 0.43 0.30
C LEU A 24 -7.24 1.25 1.35
N GLY A 25 -7.41 2.58 1.32
CA GLY A 25 -6.80 3.49 2.30
C GLY A 25 -7.32 3.26 3.72
N VAL A 26 -8.62 2.99 3.87
CA VAL A 26 -9.23 2.64 5.16
C VAL A 26 -8.63 1.35 5.71
N LEU A 27 -8.51 0.31 4.88
CA LEU A 27 -7.97 -0.99 5.29
C LEU A 27 -6.48 -0.91 5.65
N ILE A 28 -5.67 -0.20 4.85
CA ILE A 28 -4.26 0.04 5.16
C ILE A 28 -4.14 0.77 6.50
N THR A 29 -4.92 1.82 6.70
CA THR A 29 -4.91 2.59 7.95
C THR A 29 -5.35 1.74 9.15
N ALA A 30 -6.38 0.91 8.98
CA ALA A 30 -6.86 0.00 10.01
C ALA A 30 -5.78 -1.02 10.41
N LYS A 31 -5.02 -1.55 9.45
CA LYS A 31 -3.90 -2.46 9.72
C LYS A 31 -2.75 -1.76 10.43
N LEU A 32 -2.36 -0.57 9.97
CA LEU A 32 -1.31 0.22 10.61
C LEU A 32 -1.66 0.64 12.04
N LYS A 33 -2.94 0.83 12.34
CA LYS A 33 -3.44 1.11 13.69
C LYS A 33 -3.66 -0.15 14.54
N GLY A 34 -3.41 -1.34 14.00
CA GLY A 34 -3.65 -2.61 14.70
C GLY A 34 -5.14 -2.94 14.90
N THR A 35 -6.05 -2.25 14.21
CA THR A 35 -7.50 -2.49 14.29
C THR A 35 -7.91 -3.79 13.60
N ILE A 36 -7.18 -4.18 12.55
CA ILE A 36 -7.36 -5.46 11.88
C ILE A 36 -6.07 -6.28 11.91
N PRO A 37 -6.16 -7.62 12.03
CA PRO A 37 -5.00 -8.48 12.18
C PRO A 37 -4.24 -8.69 10.86
N GLU A 38 -4.92 -8.68 9.70
CA GLU A 38 -4.33 -8.98 8.39
C GLU A 38 -5.01 -8.18 7.26
N LEU A 39 -4.24 -7.73 6.27
CA LEU A 39 -4.72 -6.97 5.12
C LEU A 39 -5.00 -7.88 3.91
N ALA A 40 -4.13 -8.84 3.63
CA ALA A 40 -4.24 -9.75 2.48
C ALA A 40 -5.62 -10.44 2.31
N PRO A 41 -6.25 -11.05 3.33
CA PRO A 41 -7.56 -11.70 3.16
C PRO A 41 -8.66 -10.70 2.78
N LEU A 42 -8.59 -9.46 3.28
CA LEU A 42 -9.55 -8.41 2.98
C LEU A 42 -9.39 -7.89 1.54
N LEU A 43 -8.15 -7.75 1.07
CA LEU A 43 -7.89 -7.40 -0.33
C LEU A 43 -8.36 -8.49 -1.30
N ASN A 44 -8.18 -9.75 -0.93
CA ASN A 44 -8.68 -10.88 -1.70
C ASN A 44 -10.22 -10.93 -1.73
N ALA A 45 -10.88 -10.62 -0.60
CA ALA A 45 -12.33 -10.49 -0.55
C ALA A 45 -12.82 -9.35 -1.46
N LEU A 46 -12.16 -8.18 -1.46
CA LEU A 46 -12.49 -7.08 -2.35
C LEU A 46 -12.38 -7.49 -3.83
N LYS A 47 -11.31 -8.19 -4.23
CA LYS A 47 -11.18 -8.71 -5.61
C LYS A 47 -12.37 -9.61 -6.01
N LYS A 48 -12.96 -10.36 -5.08
CA LYS A 48 -14.14 -11.20 -5.34
C LYS A 48 -15.44 -10.38 -5.51
N HIS A 49 -15.56 -9.22 -4.88
CA HIS A 49 -16.77 -8.39 -4.88
C HIS A 49 -16.79 -7.31 -5.99
N ARG A 50 -16.25 -7.63 -7.18
CA ARG A 50 -16.12 -6.72 -8.33
C ARG A 50 -15.25 -5.47 -8.11
N PHE A 51 -14.45 -5.43 -7.05
CA PHE A 51 -13.42 -4.39 -6.91
C PHE A 51 -12.20 -4.76 -7.74
N TYR A 52 -11.90 -3.94 -8.76
CA TYR A 52 -10.68 -4.10 -9.53
C TYR A 52 -9.52 -3.45 -8.79
N ILE A 53 -8.55 -4.27 -8.36
CA ILE A 53 -7.29 -3.83 -7.78
C ILE A 53 -6.18 -4.33 -8.69
N ALA A 54 -5.48 -3.41 -9.36
CA ALA A 54 -4.31 -3.76 -10.14
C ALA A 54 -3.27 -4.44 -9.26
N ASP A 55 -2.58 -5.46 -9.78
CA ASP A 55 -1.64 -6.26 -8.98
C ASP A 55 -0.49 -5.44 -8.40
N GLU A 56 -0.05 -4.38 -9.08
CA GLU A 56 0.93 -3.45 -8.54
C GLU A 56 0.43 -2.71 -7.30
N VAL A 57 -0.86 -2.35 -7.27
CA VAL A 57 -1.50 -1.67 -6.15
C VAL A 57 -1.66 -2.65 -4.98
N PHE A 58 -2.06 -3.88 -5.28
CA PHE A 58 -2.15 -4.96 -4.28
C PHE A 58 -0.80 -5.19 -3.60
N LYS A 59 0.28 -5.36 -4.38
CA LYS A 59 1.64 -5.54 -3.87
C LYS A 59 2.10 -4.34 -3.05
N LYS A 60 1.88 -3.12 -3.55
CA LYS A 60 2.20 -1.89 -2.80
C LYS A 60 1.46 -1.82 -1.46
N ALA A 61 0.19 -2.21 -1.42
CA ALA A 61 -0.59 -2.21 -0.19
C ALA A 61 -0.03 -3.19 0.85
N LEU A 62 0.36 -4.40 0.44
CA LEU A 62 0.99 -5.39 1.33
C LEU A 62 2.36 -4.90 1.85
N ILE A 63 3.18 -4.35 0.95
CA ILE A 63 4.49 -3.78 1.32
C ILE A 63 4.33 -2.66 2.36
N LEU A 64 3.33 -1.79 2.22
CA LEU A 64 3.07 -0.68 3.14
C LEU A 64 2.71 -1.14 4.56
N VAL A 65 2.17 -2.35 4.72
CA VAL A 65 1.79 -2.91 6.03
C VAL A 65 2.69 -4.07 6.48
N HIS A 66 3.83 -4.26 5.81
CA HIS A 66 4.79 -5.32 6.07
C HIS A 66 4.23 -6.76 5.96
N GLU A 67 3.25 -6.98 5.09
CA GLU A 67 2.73 -8.31 4.72
C GLU A 67 3.38 -8.82 3.41
N LYS A 68 3.49 -10.14 3.26
CA LYS A 68 4.09 -10.81 2.09
C LYS A 68 3.04 -11.32 1.11
#